data_AF-A0A962CIP7-F1
#
_entry.id   AF-A0A962CIP7-F1
#
_cell.length_a   1.000
_cell.length_b   1.000
_cell.length_c   1.000
_cell.angle_alpha   90.00
_cell.angle_beta   90.00
_cell.angle_gamma   90.00
#
_symmetry.space_group_name_H-M   'P 1'
#
loop_
_entity.id
_entity.type
_entity.pdbx_description
1 polymer ?
#
loop_
_entity_poly.entity_id
_entity_poly.type
_entity_poly.pdbx_seq_one_letter_code
_entity_poly.pdbx_strand_id
1 'polypeptide(L)'
;MLVSTHALALDFTPHGTQPGLLWALEEPDACSSCHRGFSGTAPEYMPHSTWSGSMMANATRDPLFWAALDVANKDFPGVGDFCLRCHTPPGWLNGRVVKAVGGGTSGPGGASGCQLTGDYDNFDSKGNDYSGLTCHFCHRMMPTGPNGEPGMIGNANTWIDNTTTCTNPDGSQYGGPCRRGPYTYTTGMLEPPHGWVKSEYHEQSQICGSCHDVSTPDTDEGPLKTLVLEGGVATTRPMPVERTYSEWSSSLFADTIYRDGLGEGPSGTPAFARAQQCQSCHMRSSQDPTAKACNQNPDGSRTGNLPVHEFVGANTWIPGIIKVEYANNVTGFGREADYERTITSARAMLASSASVETSILAYTAPTAGAAGS
;
A
#
# COMPACT_ATOMS: atom_id res chain seq x y z
N MET A 1 -18.86 31.48 -35.25
CA MET A 1 -18.41 30.23 -34.59
C MET A 1 -17.60 30.63 -33.38
N LEU A 2 -18.21 30.61 -32.19
CA LEU A 2 -17.49 30.75 -30.92
C LEU A 2 -16.91 29.38 -30.59
N VAL A 3 -15.60 29.22 -30.75
CA VAL A 3 -14.88 28.06 -30.22
C VAL A 3 -14.82 28.27 -28.72
N SER A 4 -15.71 27.59 -27.99
CA SER A 4 -15.66 27.55 -26.53
C SER A 4 -14.43 26.72 -26.15
N THR A 5 -13.32 27.40 -25.87
CA THR A 5 -12.17 26.81 -25.18
C THR A 5 -12.60 26.48 -23.76
N HIS A 6 -13.25 25.33 -23.58
CA HIS A 6 -13.27 24.72 -22.25
C HIS A 6 -11.82 24.35 -21.97
N ALA A 7 -11.17 25.06 -21.05
CA ALA A 7 -9.96 24.55 -20.43
C ALA A 7 -10.31 23.13 -19.94
N LEU A 8 -9.56 22.13 -20.41
CA LEU A 8 -9.72 20.78 -19.88
C LEU A 8 -9.45 20.86 -18.38
N ALA A 9 -10.24 20.14 -17.58
CA ALA A 9 -9.97 20.07 -16.14
C ALA A 9 -8.54 19.52 -15.94
N LEU A 10 -7.81 20.11 -14.99
CA LEU A 10 -6.44 19.72 -14.67
C LEU A 10 -6.39 18.22 -14.32
N ASP A 11 -5.48 17.49 -14.98
CA ASP A 11 -5.26 16.08 -14.68
C ASP A 11 -4.29 15.92 -13.49
N PHE A 12 -4.79 15.44 -12.35
CA PHE A 12 -4.00 15.20 -11.14
C PHE A 12 -3.24 13.86 -11.13
N THR A 13 -3.51 12.96 -12.07
CA THR A 13 -2.96 11.61 -12.13
C THR A 13 -2.53 11.20 -13.56
N PRO A 14 -1.72 12.00 -14.27
CA PRO A 14 -1.44 11.80 -15.70
C PRO A 14 -0.53 10.59 -16.01
N HIS A 15 -0.02 9.90 -15.01
CA HIS A 15 1.01 8.86 -15.16
C HIS A 15 0.57 7.50 -14.62
N GLY A 16 1.23 6.45 -15.11
CA GLY A 16 0.93 5.07 -14.74
C GLY A 16 -0.31 4.52 -15.46
N THR A 17 -0.77 3.34 -15.03
CA THR A 17 -1.96 2.72 -15.62
C THR A 17 -3.20 3.54 -15.32
N GLN A 18 -3.94 3.88 -16.37
CA GLN A 18 -5.18 4.64 -16.28
C GLN A 18 -6.41 3.71 -16.13
N PRO A 19 -7.57 4.23 -15.70
CA PRO A 19 -8.80 3.45 -15.56
C PRO A 19 -9.22 2.74 -16.86
N GLY A 20 -10.05 1.70 -16.72
CA GLY A 20 -10.53 0.90 -17.86
C GLY A 20 -9.70 -0.35 -18.13
N LEU A 21 -9.36 -1.09 -17.06
CA LEU A 21 -8.69 -2.38 -17.19
C LEU A 21 -9.55 -3.38 -18.00
N LEU A 22 -8.90 -4.11 -18.91
CA LEU A 22 -9.50 -5.24 -19.63
C LEU A 22 -9.87 -6.38 -18.68
N TRP A 23 -9.12 -6.52 -17.59
CA TRP A 23 -9.42 -7.43 -16.49
C TRP A 23 -9.49 -6.64 -15.19
N ALA A 24 -10.71 -6.48 -14.65
CA ALA A 24 -10.93 -5.78 -13.39
C ALA A 24 -10.11 -6.39 -12.24
N LEU A 25 -9.79 -5.59 -11.24
CA LEU A 25 -9.19 -6.10 -10.02
C LEU A 25 -10.17 -7.03 -9.29
N GLU A 26 -9.61 -8.04 -8.64
CA GLU A 26 -10.38 -8.97 -7.81
C GLU A 26 -10.34 -8.47 -6.38
N GLU A 27 -11.43 -8.71 -5.67
CA GLU A 27 -11.53 -8.39 -4.25
C GLU A 27 -10.83 -9.48 -3.40
N PRO A 28 -10.42 -9.13 -2.18
CA PRO A 28 -9.73 -10.04 -1.25
C PRO A 28 -10.47 -11.35 -0.97
N ASP A 29 -11.80 -11.37 -1.04
CA ASP A 29 -12.62 -12.58 -0.87
C ASP A 29 -12.21 -13.71 -1.83
N ALA A 30 -11.87 -13.37 -3.08
CA ALA A 30 -11.41 -14.31 -4.11
C ALA A 30 -10.12 -15.05 -3.71
N CYS A 31 -9.32 -14.45 -2.84
CA CYS A 31 -8.07 -15.03 -2.33
C CYS A 31 -8.28 -15.74 -0.97
N SER A 32 -9.26 -15.27 -0.18
CA SER A 32 -9.41 -15.62 1.23
C SER A 32 -9.68 -17.11 1.46
N SER A 33 -10.39 -17.79 0.57
CA SER A 33 -10.75 -19.21 0.69
C SER A 33 -9.54 -20.15 0.80
N CYS A 34 -8.40 -19.75 0.22
CA CYS A 34 -7.14 -20.48 0.27
C CYS A 34 -6.08 -19.79 1.15
N HIS A 35 -6.07 -18.45 1.17
CA HIS A 35 -5.02 -17.64 1.79
C HIS A 35 -5.39 -17.06 3.17
N ARG A 36 -6.51 -17.48 3.77
CA ARG A 36 -6.91 -17.15 5.15
C ARG A 36 -6.76 -18.36 6.08
N GLY A 37 -6.55 -18.08 7.37
CA GLY A 37 -6.61 -19.08 8.43
C GLY A 37 -8.05 -19.38 8.86
N PHE A 38 -8.43 -20.65 8.93
CA PHE A 38 -9.79 -21.08 9.31
C PHE A 38 -9.86 -21.98 10.55
N SER A 39 -8.72 -22.35 11.15
CA SER A 39 -8.66 -23.14 12.39
C SER A 39 -8.78 -22.25 13.63
N GLY A 40 -9.22 -22.83 14.75
CA GLY A 40 -9.47 -22.13 16.03
C GLY A 40 -8.24 -21.48 16.69
N THR A 41 -7.06 -21.68 16.11
CA THR A 41 -5.85 -20.87 16.32
C THR A 41 -5.47 -20.28 14.97
N ALA A 42 -6.24 -19.29 14.50
CA ALA A 42 -6.13 -18.76 13.15
C ALA A 42 -4.64 -18.48 12.85
N PRO A 43 -4.02 -19.20 11.89
CA PRO A 43 -2.58 -19.11 11.73
C PRO A 43 -2.18 -17.67 11.42
N GLU A 44 -1.51 -17.03 12.39
CA GLU A 44 -1.15 -15.61 12.44
C GLU A 44 -0.14 -15.21 11.34
N TYR A 45 0.17 -16.14 10.43
CA TYR A 45 1.07 -15.97 9.31
C TYR A 45 0.37 -16.03 7.95
N MET A 46 -0.91 -16.42 7.89
CA MET A 46 -1.62 -16.54 6.61
C MET A 46 -1.75 -15.15 5.94
N PRO A 47 -1.54 -15.04 4.62
CA PRO A 47 -1.50 -13.74 3.94
C PRO A 47 -2.73 -12.87 4.18
N HIS A 48 -3.94 -13.39 4.00
CA HIS A 48 -5.14 -12.60 4.23
C HIS A 48 -5.30 -12.23 5.70
N SER A 49 -5.04 -13.16 6.62
CA SER A 49 -5.21 -12.91 8.06
C SER A 49 -4.29 -11.79 8.56
N THR A 50 -3.07 -11.69 8.03
CA THR A 50 -2.10 -10.66 8.42
C THR A 50 -2.31 -9.33 7.70
N TRP A 51 -2.78 -9.36 6.45
CA TRP A 51 -3.12 -8.18 5.66
C TRP A 51 -4.37 -7.46 6.16
N SER A 52 -5.43 -8.19 6.49
CA SER A 52 -6.79 -7.64 6.62
C SER A 52 -7.04 -6.64 7.77
N GLY A 53 -6.17 -6.62 8.80
CA GLY A 53 -6.20 -5.61 9.85
C GLY A 53 -5.34 -4.36 9.55
N SER A 54 -4.49 -4.43 8.52
CA SER A 54 -3.56 -3.34 8.17
C SER A 54 -4.26 -2.12 7.59
N MET A 55 -3.60 -0.97 7.59
CA MET A 55 -4.13 0.22 6.91
C MET A 55 -4.22 0.03 5.38
N MET A 56 -3.45 -0.87 4.78
CA MET A 56 -3.58 -1.16 3.34
C MET A 56 -4.95 -1.77 3.01
N ALA A 57 -5.43 -2.71 3.82
CA ALA A 57 -6.77 -3.32 3.69
C ALA A 57 -7.92 -2.36 4.05
N ASN A 58 -7.59 -1.20 4.62
CA ASN A 58 -8.52 -0.30 5.28
C ASN A 58 -8.34 1.16 4.85
N ALA A 59 -7.61 1.41 3.76
CA ALA A 59 -7.26 2.75 3.31
C ALA A 59 -8.50 3.57 2.97
N THR A 60 -9.54 2.94 2.40
CA THR A 60 -10.85 3.56 2.11
C THR A 60 -11.80 3.56 3.32
N ARG A 61 -11.48 2.85 4.41
CA ARG A 61 -12.32 2.77 5.63
C ARG A 61 -11.89 3.77 6.70
N ASP A 62 -10.83 4.52 6.46
CA ASP A 62 -10.27 5.47 7.41
C ASP A 62 -11.13 6.75 7.48
N PRO A 63 -11.81 7.03 8.61
CA PRO A 63 -12.61 8.25 8.75
C PRO A 63 -11.75 9.53 8.75
N LEU A 64 -10.49 9.46 9.20
CA LEU A 64 -9.57 10.60 9.15
C LEU A 64 -9.19 10.92 7.70
N PHE A 65 -8.98 9.90 6.88
CA PHE A 65 -8.75 10.07 5.45
C PHE A 65 -9.91 10.82 4.79
N TRP A 66 -11.15 10.41 5.03
CA TRP A 66 -12.32 11.05 4.44
C TRP A 66 -12.46 12.52 4.85
N ALA A 67 -12.16 12.86 6.10
CA ALA A 67 -12.15 14.25 6.56
C ALA A 67 -11.06 15.08 5.84
N ALA A 68 -9.86 14.51 5.66
CA ALA A 68 -8.77 15.17 4.94
C ALA A 68 -9.09 15.32 3.43
N LEU A 69 -9.75 14.32 2.84
CA LEU A 69 -10.18 14.34 1.44
C LEU A 69 -11.21 15.45 1.17
N ASP A 70 -12.14 15.68 2.10
CA ASP A 70 -13.12 16.77 2.00
C ASP A 70 -12.42 18.15 1.98
N VAL A 71 -11.47 18.36 2.91
CA VAL A 71 -10.66 19.60 2.93
C VAL A 71 -9.84 19.75 1.65
N ALA A 72 -9.21 18.68 1.17
CA ALA A 72 -8.42 18.71 -0.06
C ALA A 72 -9.28 19.06 -1.28
N ASN A 73 -10.46 18.44 -1.43
CA ASN A 73 -11.40 18.75 -2.50
C ASN A 73 -11.98 20.16 -2.40
N LYS A 74 -12.11 20.71 -1.19
CA LYS A 74 -12.49 22.10 -0.98
C LYS A 74 -11.40 23.07 -1.41
N ASP A 75 -10.14 22.77 -1.09
CA ASP A 75 -9.00 23.60 -1.48
C ASP A 75 -8.72 23.54 -2.98
N PHE A 76 -8.81 22.34 -3.56
CA PHE A 76 -8.60 22.07 -4.99
C PHE A 76 -9.70 21.14 -5.51
N PRO A 77 -10.77 21.69 -6.10
CA PRO A 77 -11.86 20.88 -6.64
C PRO A 77 -11.37 19.80 -7.60
N GLY A 78 -11.71 18.54 -7.30
CA GLY A 78 -11.34 17.38 -8.10
C GLY A 78 -10.05 16.68 -7.68
N VAL A 79 -9.24 17.25 -6.77
CA VAL A 79 -7.96 16.67 -6.35
C VAL A 79 -8.13 15.31 -5.66
N GLY A 80 -9.32 14.99 -5.17
CA GLY A 80 -9.59 13.68 -4.60
C GLY A 80 -9.40 12.51 -5.59
N ASP A 81 -9.35 12.77 -6.90
CA ASP A 81 -8.85 11.82 -7.90
C ASP A 81 -7.47 11.24 -7.53
N PHE A 82 -6.54 12.12 -7.17
CA PHE A 82 -5.19 11.77 -6.76
C PHE A 82 -5.17 10.91 -5.49
N CYS A 83 -6.00 11.27 -4.51
CA CYS A 83 -6.05 10.58 -3.22
C CYS A 83 -6.67 9.18 -3.35
N LEU A 84 -7.81 9.09 -4.03
CA LEU A 84 -8.59 7.86 -4.13
C LEU A 84 -7.93 6.82 -5.05
N ARG A 85 -7.02 7.23 -5.94
CA ARG A 85 -6.12 6.32 -6.66
C ARG A 85 -5.32 5.40 -5.73
N CYS A 86 -4.81 5.94 -4.62
CA CYS A 86 -4.05 5.18 -3.62
C CYS A 86 -4.98 4.46 -2.64
N HIS A 87 -6.04 5.14 -2.21
CA HIS A 87 -6.89 4.66 -1.12
C HIS A 87 -7.91 3.62 -1.58
N THR A 88 -8.38 3.67 -2.84
CA THR A 88 -9.26 2.67 -3.45
C THR A 88 -8.83 2.36 -4.90
N PRO A 89 -7.68 1.69 -5.11
CA PRO A 89 -7.24 1.33 -6.45
C PRO A 89 -8.30 0.58 -7.29
N PRO A 90 -9.09 -0.37 -6.73
CA PRO A 90 -10.22 -0.96 -7.46
C PRO A 90 -11.26 0.06 -7.91
N GLY A 91 -11.71 0.96 -7.03
CA GLY A 91 -12.69 1.99 -7.38
C GLY A 91 -12.17 2.95 -8.44
N TRP A 92 -10.92 3.40 -8.29
CA TRP A 92 -10.27 4.30 -9.23
C TRP A 92 -10.04 3.65 -10.61
N LEU A 93 -9.48 2.43 -10.67
CA LEU A 93 -9.20 1.71 -11.93
C LEU A 93 -10.47 1.26 -12.67
N ASN A 94 -11.59 1.08 -11.96
CA ASN A 94 -12.92 0.88 -12.57
C ASN A 94 -13.59 2.19 -13.03
N GLY A 95 -12.94 3.34 -12.86
CA GLY A 95 -13.44 4.64 -13.29
C GLY A 95 -14.56 5.21 -12.42
N ARG A 96 -14.63 4.84 -11.13
CA ARG A 96 -15.64 5.32 -10.16
C ARG A 96 -15.19 6.53 -9.34
N VAL A 97 -14.06 7.13 -9.70
CA VAL A 97 -13.52 8.31 -9.01
C VAL A 97 -13.54 9.50 -9.96
N VAL A 98 -12.60 9.61 -10.91
CA VAL A 98 -12.60 10.64 -11.96
C VAL A 98 -11.96 10.02 -13.22
N LYS A 99 -12.11 10.70 -14.37
CA LYS A 99 -11.67 10.31 -15.72
C LYS A 99 -12.55 9.24 -16.39
N ALA A 100 -13.51 9.71 -17.18
CA ALA A 100 -14.37 8.86 -18.01
C ALA A 100 -13.68 8.40 -19.32
N VAL A 101 -12.37 8.15 -19.32
CA VAL A 101 -11.70 7.60 -20.52
C VAL A 101 -11.80 6.07 -20.43
N GLY A 102 -12.77 5.49 -21.16
CA GLY A 102 -12.91 4.04 -21.28
C GLY A 102 -14.00 3.37 -20.41
N GLY A 103 -14.88 4.13 -19.75
CA GLY A 103 -16.11 3.56 -19.15
C GLY A 103 -16.41 3.89 -17.68
N GLY A 104 -15.79 4.92 -17.09
CA GLY A 104 -16.11 5.39 -15.74
C GLY A 104 -17.45 6.13 -15.66
N THR A 105 -18.11 6.07 -14.50
CA THR A 105 -19.35 6.81 -14.22
C THR A 105 -19.08 8.31 -14.25
N SER A 106 -19.69 9.03 -15.20
CA SER A 106 -19.55 10.48 -15.36
C SER A 106 -20.45 11.30 -14.42
N GLY A 107 -20.88 10.72 -13.29
CA GLY A 107 -21.71 11.41 -12.31
C GLY A 107 -20.95 12.50 -11.53
N PRO A 108 -21.64 13.50 -10.96
CA PRO A 108 -21.01 14.43 -10.03
C PRO A 108 -20.46 13.71 -8.78
N GLY A 109 -19.41 14.26 -8.16
CA GLY A 109 -18.94 13.83 -6.84
C GLY A 109 -17.98 12.64 -6.78
N GLY A 110 -17.48 12.12 -7.91
CA GLY A 110 -16.57 10.98 -7.88
C GLY A 110 -15.21 11.26 -7.21
N ALA A 111 -14.65 12.48 -7.34
CA ALA A 111 -13.48 12.91 -6.56
C ALA A 111 -13.73 12.94 -5.04
N SER A 112 -15.00 12.97 -4.63
CA SER A 112 -15.44 12.89 -3.23
C SER A 112 -15.84 11.46 -2.83
N GLY A 113 -15.64 10.47 -3.71
CA GLY A 113 -15.99 9.07 -3.47
C GLY A 113 -17.46 8.72 -3.66
N CYS A 114 -18.32 9.64 -4.12
CA CYS A 114 -19.78 9.42 -4.18
C CYS A 114 -20.24 8.36 -5.19
N GLN A 115 -19.34 7.84 -6.03
CA GLN A 115 -19.65 6.79 -6.99
C GLN A 115 -18.99 5.44 -6.67
N LEU A 116 -18.26 5.38 -5.55
CA LEU A 116 -17.75 4.10 -5.05
C LEU A 116 -18.92 3.17 -4.76
N THR A 117 -18.68 1.89 -4.93
CA THR A 117 -19.66 0.82 -4.70
C THR A 117 -19.35 0.09 -3.40
N GLY A 118 -20.38 -0.45 -2.76
CA GLY A 118 -20.25 -1.09 -1.45
C GLY A 118 -20.35 -0.11 -0.29
N ASP A 119 -19.85 -0.52 0.87
CA ASP A 119 -19.88 0.26 2.11
C ASP A 119 -18.63 -0.04 2.96
N TYR A 120 -18.24 0.91 3.80
CA TYR A 120 -17.07 0.81 4.67
C TYR A 120 -17.20 -0.30 5.72
N ASP A 121 -18.43 -0.65 6.11
CA ASP A 121 -18.76 -1.71 7.07
C ASP A 121 -19.14 -3.05 6.43
N ASN A 122 -19.05 -3.16 5.10
CA ASN A 122 -19.30 -4.40 4.38
C ASN A 122 -18.04 -5.27 4.26
N PHE A 123 -18.25 -6.57 4.05
CA PHE A 123 -17.20 -7.54 3.72
C PHE A 123 -16.43 -7.13 2.45
N ASP A 124 -15.19 -7.59 2.32
CA ASP A 124 -14.33 -7.41 1.12
C ASP A 124 -14.79 -8.28 -0.07
N SER A 125 -16.08 -8.25 -0.37
CA SER A 125 -16.69 -9.00 -1.46
C SER A 125 -16.61 -8.24 -2.77
N LYS A 126 -16.61 -8.97 -3.89
CA LYS A 126 -16.71 -8.37 -5.24
C LYS A 126 -17.73 -7.24 -5.32
N GLY A 127 -17.27 -6.05 -5.70
CA GLY A 127 -18.11 -4.84 -5.81
C GLY A 127 -18.13 -3.96 -4.56
N ASN A 128 -17.22 -4.21 -3.60
CA ASN A 128 -16.95 -3.31 -2.51
C ASN A 128 -15.62 -2.56 -2.72
N ASP A 129 -15.68 -1.27 -3.01
CA ASP A 129 -14.50 -0.41 -3.22
C ASP A 129 -13.82 0.01 -1.90
N TYR A 130 -14.36 -0.41 -0.76
CA TYR A 130 -13.85 -0.06 0.56
C TYR A 130 -12.77 -1.03 1.09
N SER A 131 -12.36 -2.04 0.30
CA SER A 131 -11.31 -3.01 0.63
C SER A 131 -9.87 -2.46 0.58
N GLY A 132 -9.69 -1.17 0.25
CA GLY A 132 -8.38 -0.53 0.15
C GLY A 132 -7.50 -1.11 -0.96
N LEU A 133 -6.21 -1.31 -0.66
CA LEU A 133 -5.24 -1.96 -1.54
C LEU A 133 -5.42 -3.49 -1.47
N THR A 134 -6.03 -4.05 -2.50
CA THR A 134 -6.34 -5.49 -2.57
C THR A 134 -5.13 -6.34 -2.91
N CYS A 135 -5.22 -7.65 -2.63
CA CYS A 135 -4.19 -8.63 -3.01
C CYS A 135 -3.91 -8.56 -4.52
N HIS A 136 -4.97 -8.50 -5.34
CA HIS A 136 -4.82 -8.51 -6.79
C HIS A 136 -4.16 -7.24 -7.33
N PHE A 137 -4.32 -6.09 -6.66
CA PHE A 137 -3.64 -4.85 -7.03
C PHE A 137 -2.12 -5.01 -6.90
N CYS A 138 -1.64 -5.33 -5.70
CA CYS A 138 -0.21 -5.49 -5.44
C CYS A 138 0.40 -6.60 -6.31
N HIS A 139 -0.25 -7.77 -6.36
CA HIS A 139 0.23 -8.93 -7.13
C HIS A 139 0.12 -8.79 -8.66
N ARG A 140 -0.39 -7.67 -9.17
CA ARG A 140 -0.40 -7.30 -10.60
C ARG A 140 0.53 -6.13 -10.92
N MET A 141 1.21 -5.55 -9.94
CA MET A 141 2.10 -4.42 -10.19
C MET A 141 3.28 -4.85 -11.05
N MET A 142 3.65 -3.97 -11.99
CA MET A 142 4.70 -4.20 -12.97
C MET A 142 5.82 -3.17 -12.80
N PRO A 143 7.09 -3.58 -12.97
CA PRO A 143 8.24 -2.67 -12.91
C PRO A 143 8.33 -1.75 -14.14
N THR A 144 7.58 -2.05 -15.21
CA THR A 144 7.57 -1.28 -16.46
C THR A 144 6.17 -1.24 -17.06
N GLY A 145 5.89 -0.21 -17.85
CA GLY A 145 4.66 -0.06 -18.60
C GLY A 145 4.59 -0.98 -19.82
N PRO A 146 3.42 -1.04 -20.49
CA PRO A 146 3.17 -1.94 -21.62
C PRO A 146 4.04 -1.64 -22.86
N ASN A 147 4.57 -0.43 -22.99
CA ASN A 147 5.48 -0.04 -24.08
C ASN A 147 6.94 0.07 -23.60
N GLY A 148 7.27 -0.50 -22.44
CA GLY A 148 8.61 -0.45 -21.86
C GLY A 148 8.90 0.85 -21.10
N GLU A 149 7.87 1.61 -20.73
CA GLU A 149 8.02 2.78 -19.87
C GLU A 149 8.64 2.39 -18.52
N PRO A 150 9.54 3.20 -17.95
CA PRO A 150 10.12 2.88 -16.66
C PRO A 150 9.05 2.87 -15.56
N GLY A 151 9.25 2.01 -14.56
CA GLY A 151 8.51 2.07 -13.30
C GLY A 151 8.78 3.39 -12.59
N MET A 152 7.74 3.94 -11.96
CA MET A 152 7.81 5.23 -11.29
C MET A 152 7.72 5.05 -9.78
N ILE A 153 8.50 5.85 -9.06
CA ILE A 153 8.41 5.99 -7.61
C ILE A 153 7.43 7.11 -7.28
N GLY A 154 6.68 6.93 -6.19
CA GLY A 154 5.78 7.92 -5.65
C GLY A 154 4.43 8.04 -6.35
N ASN A 155 3.51 8.72 -5.65
CA ASN A 155 2.21 9.15 -6.15
C ASN A 155 1.32 8.05 -6.76
N ALA A 156 1.55 6.79 -6.35
CA ALA A 156 0.93 5.59 -6.90
C ALA A 156 1.02 5.50 -8.43
N ASN A 157 2.10 5.99 -9.03
CA ASN A 157 2.44 5.92 -10.45
C ASN A 157 2.75 4.49 -10.93
N THR A 158 1.85 3.56 -10.61
CA THR A 158 2.00 2.12 -10.78
C THR A 158 1.58 1.67 -12.18
N TRP A 159 2.33 0.69 -12.70
CA TRP A 159 1.91 -0.09 -13.85
C TRP A 159 1.18 -1.35 -13.38
N ILE A 160 0.02 -1.66 -13.94
CA ILE A 160 -0.80 -2.82 -13.58
C ILE A 160 -0.90 -3.75 -14.79
N ASP A 161 -0.56 -5.02 -14.59
CA ASP A 161 -0.72 -6.05 -15.61
C ASP A 161 -2.19 -6.14 -16.04
N ASN A 162 -2.47 -5.76 -17.28
CA ASN A 162 -3.82 -5.67 -17.84
C ASN A 162 -4.09 -6.77 -18.89
N THR A 163 -3.30 -7.84 -18.86
CA THR A 163 -3.48 -9.00 -19.75
C THR A 163 -4.73 -9.79 -19.39
N THR A 164 -5.33 -10.46 -20.37
CA THR A 164 -6.52 -11.31 -20.17
C THR A 164 -6.18 -12.79 -20.05
N THR A 165 -4.89 -13.14 -20.13
CA THR A 165 -4.40 -14.51 -20.03
C THR A 165 -3.02 -14.51 -19.39
N CYS A 166 -2.85 -15.37 -18.40
CA CYS A 166 -1.57 -15.68 -17.80
C CYS A 166 -1.04 -16.97 -18.38
N THR A 167 0.22 -16.98 -18.81
CA THR A 167 0.94 -18.20 -19.17
C THR A 167 1.97 -18.47 -18.09
N ASN A 168 1.82 -19.59 -17.37
CA ASN A 168 2.76 -20.03 -16.36
C ASN A 168 4.10 -20.43 -17.01
N PRO A 169 5.20 -20.55 -16.24
CA PRO A 169 6.49 -21.00 -16.74
C PRO A 169 6.48 -22.39 -17.40
N ASP A 170 5.54 -23.26 -17.02
CA ASP A 170 5.37 -24.59 -17.60
C ASP A 170 4.53 -24.60 -18.91
N GLY A 171 4.02 -23.43 -19.32
CA GLY A 171 3.19 -23.25 -20.51
C GLY A 171 1.69 -23.38 -20.27
N SER A 172 1.24 -23.73 -19.06
CA SER A 172 -0.19 -23.76 -18.72
C SER A 172 -0.80 -22.35 -18.78
N GLN A 173 -2.05 -22.26 -19.23
CA GLN A 173 -2.75 -20.98 -19.42
C GLN A 173 -3.94 -20.84 -18.47
N TYR A 174 -4.08 -19.64 -17.90
CA TYR A 174 -5.18 -19.25 -17.02
C TYR A 174 -5.81 -17.96 -17.53
N GLY A 175 -7.12 -17.81 -17.32
CA GLY A 175 -7.81 -16.54 -17.59
C GLY A 175 -7.37 -15.45 -16.62
N GLY A 176 -7.21 -14.23 -17.14
CA GLY A 176 -6.77 -13.05 -16.41
C GLY A 176 -5.25 -12.91 -16.27
N PRO A 177 -4.78 -11.83 -15.64
CA PRO A 177 -3.36 -11.53 -15.43
C PRO A 177 -2.68 -12.55 -14.51
N CYS A 178 -1.35 -12.65 -14.63
CA CYS A 178 -0.58 -13.45 -13.70
C CYS A 178 -0.54 -12.80 -12.31
N ARG A 179 -0.69 -13.62 -11.26
CA ARG A 179 -0.38 -13.21 -9.88
C ARG A 179 1.12 -13.37 -9.65
N ARG A 180 1.79 -12.29 -9.23
CA ARG A 180 3.25 -12.21 -9.16
C ARG A 180 3.75 -12.27 -7.73
N GLY A 181 4.84 -12.98 -7.49
CA GLY A 181 5.40 -13.09 -6.14
C GLY A 181 6.81 -13.67 -6.13
N PRO A 182 7.40 -13.88 -4.95
CA PRO A 182 8.81 -14.25 -4.84
C PRO A 182 9.11 -15.71 -5.23
N TYR A 183 8.07 -16.54 -5.35
CA TYR A 183 8.25 -17.99 -5.46
C TYR A 183 8.24 -18.48 -6.90
N THR A 184 9.13 -19.44 -7.16
CA THR A 184 8.96 -20.43 -8.21
C THR A 184 8.28 -21.66 -7.62
N TYR A 185 7.55 -22.37 -8.47
CA TYR A 185 6.92 -23.63 -8.10
C TYR A 185 7.36 -24.71 -9.08
N THR A 186 7.58 -25.91 -8.54
CA THR A 186 7.66 -27.14 -9.32
C THR A 186 6.27 -27.75 -9.38
N THR A 187 5.92 -28.41 -10.48
CA THR A 187 4.64 -29.13 -10.62
C THR A 187 4.38 -30.00 -9.40
N GLY A 188 3.24 -29.80 -8.74
CA GLY A 188 2.84 -30.58 -7.56
C GLY A 188 2.05 -29.77 -6.52
N MET A 189 1.97 -30.30 -5.31
CA MET A 189 1.08 -29.82 -4.24
C MET A 189 1.34 -28.38 -3.74
N LEU A 190 2.46 -27.78 -4.11
CA LEU A 190 2.78 -26.39 -3.73
C LEU A 190 2.40 -25.39 -4.82
N GLU A 191 2.14 -25.85 -6.04
CA GLU A 191 1.82 -25.00 -7.18
C GLU A 191 0.42 -24.38 -7.01
N PRO A 192 0.27 -23.06 -7.20
CA PRO A 192 -1.03 -22.41 -7.09
C PRO A 192 -2.00 -22.90 -8.18
N PRO A 193 -3.28 -23.15 -7.87
CA PRO A 193 -4.31 -23.53 -8.84
C PRO A 193 -4.84 -22.32 -9.64
N HIS A 194 -3.98 -21.35 -9.95
CA HIS A 194 -4.29 -20.15 -10.71
C HIS A 194 -3.02 -19.64 -11.42
N GLY A 195 -3.17 -18.74 -12.39
CA GLY A 195 -2.03 -18.16 -13.11
C GLY A 195 -1.04 -17.46 -12.18
N TRP A 196 0.25 -17.78 -12.33
CA TRP A 196 1.32 -17.25 -11.47
C TRP A 196 2.63 -17.05 -12.25
N VAL A 197 3.44 -16.08 -11.83
CA VAL A 197 4.81 -15.87 -12.31
C VAL A 197 5.72 -15.37 -11.18
N LYS A 198 6.95 -15.87 -11.08
CA LYS A 198 7.96 -15.34 -10.16
C LYS A 198 8.32 -13.89 -10.55
N SER A 199 8.43 -13.00 -9.58
CA SER A 199 8.75 -11.58 -9.81
C SER A 199 9.72 -11.05 -8.77
N GLU A 200 10.90 -10.63 -9.23
CA GLU A 200 11.89 -9.95 -8.40
C GLU A 200 11.42 -8.57 -7.95
N TYR A 201 10.55 -7.91 -8.74
CA TYR A 201 9.98 -6.62 -8.37
C TYR A 201 9.18 -6.69 -7.05
N HIS A 202 8.54 -7.83 -6.78
CA HIS A 202 7.79 -8.06 -5.54
C HIS A 202 8.70 -8.35 -4.33
N GLU A 203 10.00 -8.52 -4.56
CA GLU A 203 11.03 -8.71 -3.52
C GLU A 203 11.79 -7.40 -3.21
N GLN A 204 11.50 -6.31 -3.94
CA GLN A 204 12.25 -5.06 -3.88
C GLN A 204 11.44 -3.95 -3.20
N SER A 205 12.11 -3.10 -2.41
CA SER A 205 11.49 -1.94 -1.76
C SER A 205 10.87 -0.95 -2.75
N GLN A 206 11.29 -0.98 -4.01
CA GLN A 206 10.77 -0.13 -5.08
C GLN A 206 9.24 -0.24 -5.22
N ILE A 207 8.65 -1.42 -4.95
CA ILE A 207 7.20 -1.58 -4.96
C ILE A 207 6.52 -0.73 -3.88
N CYS A 208 7.08 -0.69 -2.66
CA CYS A 208 6.61 0.14 -1.56
C CYS A 208 6.82 1.63 -1.88
N GLY A 209 7.93 1.97 -2.53
CA GLY A 209 8.23 3.35 -2.95
C GLY A 209 7.23 3.94 -3.94
N SER A 210 6.48 3.12 -4.68
CA SER A 210 5.39 3.63 -5.52
C SER A 210 4.29 4.33 -4.71
N CYS A 211 4.09 3.94 -3.44
CA CYS A 211 3.08 4.50 -2.55
C CYS A 211 3.68 5.34 -1.41
N HIS A 212 4.89 5.00 -0.94
CA HIS A 212 5.54 5.61 0.24
C HIS A 212 6.59 6.67 -0.12
N ASP A 213 6.34 7.42 -1.20
CA ASP A 213 7.12 8.59 -1.62
C ASP A 213 6.17 9.63 -2.24
N VAL A 214 5.32 10.23 -1.41
CA VAL A 214 4.17 11.02 -1.87
C VAL A 214 4.51 12.50 -1.94
N SER A 215 4.22 13.13 -3.07
CA SER A 215 4.23 14.58 -3.24
C SER A 215 2.85 15.06 -3.67
N THR A 216 2.60 16.36 -3.58
CA THR A 216 1.44 16.95 -4.26
C THR A 216 1.44 16.59 -5.75
N PRO A 217 0.26 16.52 -6.41
CA PRO A 217 0.15 16.13 -7.81
C PRO A 217 1.15 16.85 -8.72
N ASP A 218 1.85 16.08 -9.55
CA ASP A 218 2.64 16.59 -10.66
C ASP A 218 1.82 16.37 -11.92
N THR A 219 1.31 17.47 -12.48
CA THR A 219 0.29 17.48 -13.52
C THR A 219 0.89 17.82 -14.87
N ASP A 220 0.12 17.70 -15.95
CA ASP A 220 0.55 18.12 -17.28
C ASP A 220 0.82 19.63 -17.40
N GLU A 221 0.32 20.44 -16.45
CA GLU A 221 0.60 21.88 -16.35
C GLU A 221 1.68 22.22 -15.30
N GLY A 222 2.31 21.19 -14.72
CA GLY A 222 3.32 21.29 -13.67
C GLY A 222 2.82 20.91 -12.27
N PRO A 223 3.65 21.07 -11.23
CA PRO A 223 3.29 20.71 -9.86
C PRO A 223 2.15 21.57 -9.31
N LEU A 224 1.12 20.93 -8.76
CA LEU A 224 -0.03 21.62 -8.15
C LEU A 224 0.39 22.56 -7.02
N LYS A 225 1.36 22.12 -6.23
CA LYS A 225 2.08 22.94 -5.23
C LYS A 225 3.56 22.60 -5.28
N THR A 226 4.40 23.60 -5.08
CA THR A 226 5.84 23.40 -4.98
C THR A 226 6.32 23.56 -3.55
N LEU A 227 7.44 22.90 -3.24
CA LEU A 227 8.17 23.15 -2.01
C LEU A 227 8.63 24.61 -1.98
N VAL A 228 8.36 25.29 -0.87
CA VAL A 228 8.85 26.64 -0.57
C VAL A 228 9.90 26.53 0.52
N LEU A 229 11.11 27.04 0.25
CA LEU A 229 12.22 27.04 1.20
C LEU A 229 12.07 28.15 2.25
N GLU A 230 12.88 28.04 3.30
CA GLU A 230 13.06 29.13 4.27
C GLU A 230 13.41 30.45 3.54
N GLY A 231 12.71 31.54 3.89
CA GLY A 231 12.79 32.81 3.18
C GLY A 231 11.81 32.97 1.99
N GLY A 232 10.91 32.01 1.77
CA GLY A 232 9.79 32.14 0.82
C GLY A 232 10.15 31.83 -0.63
N VAL A 233 11.31 31.23 -0.90
CA VAL A 233 11.77 30.90 -2.25
C VAL A 233 11.08 29.61 -2.71
N ALA A 234 10.17 29.72 -3.68
CA ALA A 234 9.55 28.58 -4.32
C ALA A 234 10.57 27.80 -5.17
N THR A 235 10.55 26.48 -5.05
CA THR A 235 11.35 25.57 -5.88
C THR A 235 10.54 25.08 -7.09
N THR A 236 11.16 24.29 -7.95
CA THR A 236 10.47 23.55 -9.02
C THR A 236 10.00 22.16 -8.59
N ARG A 237 10.25 21.77 -7.33
CA ARG A 237 9.93 20.43 -6.82
C ARG A 237 8.49 20.40 -6.30
N PRO A 238 7.69 19.37 -6.63
CA PRO A 238 6.40 19.14 -5.97
C PRO A 238 6.55 19.13 -4.45
N MET A 239 5.57 19.68 -3.72
CA MET A 239 5.61 19.73 -2.25
C MET A 239 5.61 18.31 -1.67
N PRO A 240 6.60 17.92 -0.84
CA PRO A 240 6.63 16.62 -0.17
C PRO A 240 5.46 16.47 0.82
N VAL A 241 4.80 15.31 0.77
CA VAL A 241 3.82 14.85 1.77
C VAL A 241 4.40 13.69 2.57
N GLU A 242 5.05 12.74 1.89
CA GLU A 242 5.74 11.59 2.48
C GLU A 242 7.05 11.31 1.72
N ARG A 243 8.12 10.92 2.43
CA ARG A 243 9.44 10.61 1.85
C ARG A 243 10.04 9.32 2.37
N THR A 244 9.23 8.43 2.93
CA THR A 244 9.70 7.22 3.61
C THR A 244 10.61 6.37 2.73
N TYR A 245 10.27 6.16 1.46
CA TYR A 245 11.13 5.42 0.54
C TYR A 245 12.42 6.16 0.22
N SER A 246 12.35 7.46 -0.12
CA SER A 246 13.56 8.24 -0.41
C SER A 246 14.50 8.34 0.81
N GLU A 247 13.96 8.51 2.01
CA GLU A 247 14.70 8.51 3.27
C GLU A 247 15.34 7.14 3.54
N TRP A 248 14.60 6.04 3.38
CA TRP A 248 15.14 4.68 3.47
C TRP A 248 16.28 4.47 2.45
N SER A 249 16.07 4.86 1.19
CA SER A 249 17.05 4.70 0.11
C SER A 249 18.35 5.48 0.36
N SER A 250 18.26 6.55 1.15
CA SER A 250 19.39 7.39 1.56
C SER A 250 19.99 6.97 2.91
N SER A 251 19.43 5.94 3.56
CA SER A 251 19.86 5.45 4.88
C SER A 251 20.80 4.27 4.79
N LEU A 252 21.42 3.92 5.93
CA LEU A 252 22.25 2.71 6.07
C LEU A 252 21.49 1.40 5.78
N PHE A 253 20.15 1.39 5.89
CA PHE A 253 19.36 0.19 5.58
C PHE A 253 19.40 -0.17 4.10
N ALA A 254 19.52 0.82 3.22
CA ALA A 254 19.63 0.60 1.77
C ALA A 254 21.07 0.27 1.33
N ASP A 255 22.06 0.43 2.21
CA ASP A 255 23.46 0.15 1.87
C ASP A 255 23.74 -1.37 1.86
N THR A 256 24.44 -1.81 0.82
CA THR A 256 24.81 -3.20 0.58
C THR A 256 25.96 -3.71 1.45
N ILE A 257 26.64 -2.81 2.18
CA ILE A 257 27.77 -3.13 3.06
C ILE A 257 27.62 -2.39 4.39
N TYR A 258 26.62 -2.71 5.24
CA TYR A 258 26.61 -2.17 6.61
C TYR A 258 26.17 -3.13 7.72
N ARG A 259 26.84 -2.88 8.86
CA ARG A 259 26.64 -3.34 10.24
C ARG A 259 25.22 -3.01 10.72
N ASP A 260 24.63 -3.89 11.53
CA ASP A 260 23.29 -3.67 12.08
C ASP A 260 23.18 -2.28 12.75
N GLY A 261 22.22 -1.46 12.30
CA GLY A 261 22.03 -0.10 12.83
C GLY A 261 21.52 -0.04 14.27
N LEU A 262 21.32 -1.20 14.92
CA LEU A 262 20.75 -1.34 16.25
C LEU A 262 21.63 -2.20 17.19
N GLY A 263 22.78 -2.69 16.73
CA GLY A 263 23.68 -3.53 17.51
C GLY A 263 25.05 -2.89 17.77
N GLU A 264 25.55 -3.07 18.98
CA GLU A 264 26.97 -2.95 19.30
C GLU A 264 27.70 -4.15 18.66
N GLY A 265 27.93 -4.10 17.34
CA GLY A 265 28.71 -5.12 16.65
C GLY A 265 30.16 -5.17 17.18
N PRO A 266 30.77 -6.35 17.39
CA PRO A 266 32.15 -6.45 17.85
C PRO A 266 33.10 -5.65 16.95
N SER A 267 33.92 -4.80 17.56
CA SER A 267 34.93 -4.04 16.84
C SER A 267 35.87 -4.96 16.06
N GLY A 268 36.02 -4.72 14.76
CA GLY A 268 37.04 -5.36 13.93
C GLY A 268 36.61 -6.56 13.08
N THR A 269 35.32 -6.91 13.01
CA THR A 269 34.83 -7.94 12.07
C THR A 269 33.82 -7.32 11.09
N PRO A 270 34.05 -7.34 9.75
CA PRO A 270 33.04 -6.91 8.79
C PRO A 270 31.83 -7.85 8.86
N ALA A 271 30.71 -7.37 9.39
CA ALA A 271 29.43 -8.03 9.21
C ALA A 271 28.92 -7.65 7.81
N PHE A 272 29.09 -8.54 6.83
CA PHE A 272 28.45 -8.40 5.54
C PHE A 272 26.94 -8.61 5.75
N ALA A 273 26.18 -7.54 5.98
CA ALA A 273 24.72 -7.59 5.91
C ALA A 273 24.29 -7.09 4.52
N ARG A 274 23.41 -7.86 3.87
CA ARG A 274 22.71 -7.44 2.65
C ARG A 274 21.83 -6.23 2.99
N ALA A 275 21.69 -5.29 2.05
CA ALA A 275 20.71 -4.21 2.15
C ALA A 275 19.35 -4.76 2.63
N GLN A 276 18.78 -4.13 3.66
CA GLN A 276 17.50 -4.50 4.25
C GLN A 276 16.40 -3.86 3.40
N GLN A 277 15.62 -4.69 2.72
CA GLN A 277 14.45 -4.21 1.98
C GLN A 277 13.35 -3.79 2.97
N CYS A 278 12.43 -2.91 2.57
CA CYS A 278 11.23 -2.59 3.36
C CYS A 278 10.53 -3.88 3.82
N GLN A 279 10.39 -4.85 2.91
CA GLN A 279 9.79 -6.16 3.18
C GLN A 279 10.54 -6.96 4.24
N SER A 280 11.84 -6.75 4.44
CA SER A 280 12.61 -7.48 5.46
C SER A 280 12.09 -7.21 6.88
N CYS A 281 11.63 -5.99 7.14
CA CYS A 281 11.06 -5.59 8.44
C CYS A 281 9.52 -5.62 8.43
N HIS A 282 8.90 -5.13 7.35
CA HIS A 282 7.44 -4.94 7.26
C HIS A 282 6.70 -6.13 6.61
N MET A 283 7.42 -7.16 6.18
CA MET A 283 6.87 -8.44 5.71
C MET A 283 7.76 -9.60 6.16
N ARG A 284 8.13 -9.60 7.45
CA ARG A 284 9.07 -10.57 8.02
C ARG A 284 8.67 -12.02 7.71
N SER A 285 9.65 -12.90 7.52
CA SER A 285 9.35 -14.32 7.34
C SER A 285 8.82 -14.94 8.63
N SER A 286 7.67 -15.61 8.56
CA SER A 286 7.13 -16.39 9.68
C SER A 286 8.07 -17.53 10.04
N GLN A 287 8.34 -17.67 11.35
CA GLN A 287 9.09 -18.78 11.93
C GLN A 287 8.18 -19.86 12.52
N ASP A 288 6.86 -19.72 12.36
CA ASP A 288 5.90 -20.70 12.84
C ASP A 288 6.15 -22.08 12.17
N PRO A 289 6.24 -23.18 12.94
CA PRO A 289 6.53 -24.50 12.37
C PRO A 289 5.45 -25.02 11.42
N THR A 290 4.26 -24.43 11.44
CA THR A 290 3.14 -24.75 10.55
C THR A 290 3.01 -23.80 9.36
N ALA A 291 3.88 -22.78 9.25
CA ALA A 291 3.79 -21.74 8.23
C ALA A 291 3.61 -22.30 6.80
N LYS A 292 2.57 -21.81 6.13
CA LYS A 292 2.19 -22.17 4.77
C LYS A 292 1.52 -20.99 4.06
N ALA A 293 1.64 -20.92 2.74
CA ALA A 293 1.10 -19.80 1.95
C ALA A 293 -0.39 -19.99 1.59
N CYS A 294 -0.87 -21.24 1.57
CA CYS A 294 -2.22 -21.64 1.18
C CYS A 294 -2.67 -22.79 2.09
N ASN A 295 -3.94 -22.85 2.44
CA ASN A 295 -4.50 -23.88 3.32
C ASN A 295 -4.42 -25.31 2.74
N GLN A 296 -4.32 -25.44 1.42
CA GLN A 296 -4.14 -26.71 0.70
C GLN A 296 -2.69 -27.22 0.76
N ASN A 297 -1.74 -26.34 1.09
CA ASN A 297 -0.35 -26.75 1.21
C ASN A 297 -0.12 -27.49 2.54
N PRO A 298 0.85 -28.42 2.59
CA PRO A 298 1.24 -29.06 3.83
C PRO A 298 1.68 -28.03 4.89
N ASP A 299 1.36 -28.30 6.15
CA ASP A 299 1.85 -27.51 7.28
C ASP A 299 3.38 -27.50 7.28
N GLY A 300 3.95 -26.31 7.53
CA GLY A 300 5.39 -26.10 7.57
C GLY A 300 6.07 -26.05 6.20
N SER A 301 5.31 -26.13 5.10
CA SER A 301 5.85 -26.00 3.74
C SER A 301 6.57 -24.66 3.47
N ARG A 302 6.41 -23.67 4.35
CA ARG A 302 7.02 -22.34 4.25
C ARG A 302 7.64 -21.83 5.56
N THR A 303 7.96 -22.71 6.52
CA THR A 303 8.63 -22.31 7.78
C THR A 303 9.95 -21.57 7.48
N GLY A 304 10.13 -20.39 8.07
CA GLY A 304 11.28 -19.52 7.85
C GLY A 304 11.34 -18.85 6.46
N ASN A 305 10.35 -19.13 5.59
CA ASN A 305 10.31 -18.70 4.21
C ASN A 305 8.88 -18.31 3.78
N LEU A 306 8.15 -17.64 4.67
CA LEU A 306 6.83 -17.06 4.40
C LEU A 306 6.80 -15.59 4.83
N PRO A 307 7.07 -14.63 3.93
CA PRO A 307 6.86 -13.22 4.20
C PRO A 307 5.39 -12.98 4.56
N VAL A 308 5.14 -12.62 5.82
CA VAL A 308 3.76 -12.35 6.27
C VAL A 308 3.34 -10.96 5.81
N HIS A 309 2.04 -10.76 5.60
CA HIS A 309 1.52 -9.48 5.15
C HIS A 309 1.21 -8.56 6.34
N GLU A 310 2.07 -8.58 7.36
CA GLU A 310 2.01 -7.72 8.54
C GLU A 310 2.53 -6.31 8.18
N PHE A 311 1.77 -5.58 7.37
CA PHE A 311 2.09 -4.21 6.94
C PHE A 311 1.92 -3.21 8.10
N VAL A 312 2.76 -3.32 9.11
CA VAL A 312 2.71 -2.51 10.33
C VAL A 312 3.66 -1.32 10.23
N GLY A 313 3.16 -0.17 10.68
CA GLY A 313 3.94 1.03 10.96
C GLY A 313 3.63 1.53 12.36
N ALA A 314 3.78 2.84 12.61
CA ALA A 314 3.52 3.42 13.93
C ALA A 314 2.03 3.60 14.27
N ASN A 315 1.13 3.51 13.28
CA ASN A 315 -0.29 3.78 13.48
C ASN A 315 -1.00 2.62 14.20
N THR A 316 -1.27 2.83 15.48
CA THR A 316 -2.10 1.92 16.31
C THR A 316 -3.51 2.46 16.54
N TRP A 317 -3.75 3.73 16.19
CA TRP A 317 -4.96 4.46 16.57
C TRP A 317 -6.10 4.24 15.58
N ILE A 318 -5.87 4.46 14.28
CA ILE A 318 -6.92 4.27 13.26
C ILE A 318 -7.38 2.80 13.17
N PRO A 319 -6.49 1.79 13.17
CA PRO A 319 -6.92 0.39 13.27
C PRO A 319 -7.80 0.13 14.51
N GLY A 320 -7.51 0.82 15.64
CA GLY A 320 -8.32 0.74 16.86
C GLY A 320 -9.72 1.34 16.70
N ILE A 321 -9.85 2.45 15.99
CA ILE A 321 -11.14 3.07 15.67
C ILE A 321 -11.95 2.15 14.75
N ILE A 322 -11.38 1.77 13.61
CA ILE A 322 -12.05 0.91 12.61
C ILE A 322 -12.51 -0.41 13.24
N LYS A 323 -11.68 -0.99 14.12
CA LYS A 323 -12.03 -2.20 14.87
C LYS A 323 -13.34 -2.05 15.64
N VAL A 324 -13.50 -0.95 16.38
CA VAL A 324 -14.67 -0.70 17.25
C VAL A 324 -15.89 -0.33 16.41
N GLU A 325 -15.71 0.54 15.42
CA GLU A 325 -16.82 1.07 14.63
C GLU A 325 -17.37 0.03 13.64
N TYR A 326 -16.51 -0.70 12.93
CA TYR A 326 -16.93 -1.48 11.74
C TYR A 326 -16.59 -2.98 11.79
N ALA A 327 -15.64 -3.41 12.63
CA ALA A 327 -15.10 -4.76 12.55
C ALA A 327 -15.74 -5.76 13.52
N ASN A 328 -16.67 -5.32 14.37
CA ASN A 328 -17.26 -6.18 15.39
C ASN A 328 -18.08 -7.33 14.78
N ASN A 329 -18.19 -8.44 15.52
CA ASN A 329 -18.82 -9.67 15.03
C ASN A 329 -20.37 -9.65 15.04
N VAL A 330 -21.01 -8.56 15.47
CA VAL A 330 -22.46 -8.47 15.64
C VAL A 330 -23.10 -7.60 14.56
N THR A 331 -22.52 -6.42 14.32
CA THR A 331 -23.01 -5.42 13.37
C THR A 331 -22.03 -5.11 12.25
N GLY A 332 -20.81 -5.66 12.32
CA GLY A 332 -19.73 -5.39 11.38
C GLY A 332 -19.30 -6.61 10.55
N PHE A 333 -18.18 -6.47 9.84
CA PHE A 333 -17.63 -7.51 8.96
C PHE A 333 -16.73 -8.55 9.65
N GLY A 334 -16.71 -8.59 10.98
CA GLY A 334 -16.13 -9.67 11.77
C GLY A 334 -14.61 -9.87 11.61
N ARG A 335 -13.82 -8.84 11.94
CA ARG A 335 -12.34 -8.86 11.84
C ARG A 335 -11.60 -8.36 13.08
N GLU A 336 -12.26 -8.33 14.24
CA GLU A 336 -11.66 -7.82 15.49
C GLU A 336 -10.26 -8.40 15.76
N ALA A 337 -10.12 -9.73 15.63
CA ALA A 337 -8.84 -10.40 15.85
C ALA A 337 -7.75 -9.96 14.84
N ASP A 338 -8.13 -9.62 13.61
CA ASP A 338 -7.21 -9.19 12.57
C ASP A 338 -6.65 -7.79 12.92
N TYR A 339 -7.51 -6.87 13.38
CA TYR A 339 -7.07 -5.56 13.87
C TYR A 339 -6.26 -5.65 15.15
N GLU A 340 -6.64 -6.51 16.10
CA GLU A 340 -5.86 -6.68 17.34
C GLU A 340 -4.46 -7.18 17.06
N ARG A 341 -4.29 -8.09 16.09
CA ARG A 341 -2.96 -8.51 15.63
C ARG A 341 -2.19 -7.34 15.04
N THR A 342 -2.77 -6.55 14.14
CA THR A 342 -2.12 -5.37 13.56
C THR A 342 -1.69 -4.37 14.65
N ILE A 343 -2.57 -4.04 15.61
CA ILE A 343 -2.28 -3.11 16.70
C ILE A 343 -1.17 -3.65 17.60
N THR A 344 -1.21 -4.94 17.92
CA THR A 344 -0.20 -5.61 18.76
C THR A 344 1.15 -5.62 18.07
N SER A 345 1.21 -6.00 16.79
CA SER A 345 2.44 -6.02 16.00
C SER A 345 3.02 -4.60 15.82
N ALA A 346 2.18 -3.58 15.61
CA ALA A 346 2.62 -2.19 15.57
C ALA A 346 3.22 -1.71 16.91
N ARG A 347 2.60 -2.06 18.05
CA ARG A 347 3.15 -1.75 19.38
C ARG A 347 4.46 -2.48 19.64
N ALA A 348 4.55 -3.75 19.26
CA ALA A 348 5.76 -4.55 19.40
C ALA A 348 6.92 -3.94 18.58
N MET A 349 6.66 -3.56 17.33
CA MET A 349 7.63 -2.86 16.49
C MET A 349 8.11 -1.57 17.16
N LEU A 350 7.19 -0.70 17.62
CA LEU A 350 7.54 0.56 18.29
C LEU A 350 8.39 0.32 19.55
N ALA A 351 8.02 -0.65 20.38
CA ALA A 351 8.73 -0.96 21.61
C ALA A 351 10.14 -1.53 21.37
N SER A 352 10.38 -2.20 20.24
CA SER A 352 11.70 -2.73 19.88
C SER A 352 12.55 -1.78 19.06
N SER A 353 12.00 -0.67 18.56
CA SER A 353 12.66 0.17 17.55
C SER A 353 13.72 1.12 18.10
N ALA A 354 13.54 1.63 19.34
CA ALA A 354 14.49 2.55 19.95
C ALA A 354 14.42 2.51 21.48
N SER A 355 15.56 2.68 22.13
CA SER A 355 15.63 3.06 23.54
C SER A 355 15.74 4.57 23.62
N VAL A 356 14.76 5.23 24.25
CA VAL A 356 14.73 6.68 24.41
C VAL A 356 14.85 7.01 25.89
N GLU A 357 15.94 7.67 26.27
CA GLU A 357 16.06 8.28 27.59
C GLU A 357 15.52 9.71 27.53
N THR A 358 14.48 9.99 28.32
CA THR A 358 13.91 11.33 28.41
C THR A 358 14.36 11.99 29.70
N SER A 359 14.88 13.22 29.61
CA SER A 359 15.12 14.08 30.76
C SER A 359 14.22 15.32 30.69
N ILE A 360 13.70 15.74 31.84
CA ILE A 360 12.98 17.02 31.94
C ILE A 360 14.02 18.08 32.24
N LEU A 361 14.31 18.92 31.25
CA LEU A 361 15.07 20.14 31.45
C LEU A 361 14.10 21.26 31.86
N ALA A 362 14.46 22.02 32.90
CA ALA A 362 13.70 23.21 33.27
C ALA A 362 13.69 24.17 32.08
N TYR A 363 12.51 24.44 31.52
CA TYR A 363 12.32 25.41 30.45
C TYR A 363 11.94 26.75 31.05
N THR A 364 12.82 27.75 30.89
CA THR A 364 12.48 29.15 31.13
C THR A 364 12.03 29.73 29.80
N ALA A 365 10.75 30.09 29.68
CA ALA A 365 10.23 30.72 28.48
C ALA A 365 11.01 32.01 28.16
N PRO A 366 11.27 32.33 26.88
CA PRO A 366 11.84 33.61 26.50
C PRO A 366 10.98 34.76 27.05
N THR A 367 11.61 35.84 27.50
CA THR A 367 10.90 37.08 27.81
C THR A 367 10.19 37.59 26.56
N ALA A 368 8.94 38.03 26.71
CA ALA A 368 8.13 38.57 25.61
C ALA A 368 8.95 39.59 24.78
N GLY A 369 9.07 39.35 23.47
CA GLY A 369 9.83 40.19 22.55
C GLY A 369 11.22 39.67 22.15
N ALA A 370 11.63 38.48 22.62
CA ALA A 370 12.78 37.77 22.05
C ALA A 370 12.34 36.89 20.85
N ALA A 371 13.26 36.64 19.91
CA ALA A 371 12.99 35.74 18.78
C ALA A 371 12.64 34.34 19.30
N GLY A 372 11.48 33.82 18.88
CA GLY A 372 10.89 32.58 19.39
C GLY A 372 9.82 32.75 20.47
N SER A 373 9.36 33.99 20.75
CA SER A 373 8.11 34.27 21.46
C SER A 373 6.91 34.44 20.53
#